data_AF-A0A2R4JY00-F1
#
_entry.id   AF-A0A2R4JY00-F1
#
_cell.length_a   1.000
_cell.length_b   1.000
_cell.length_c   1.000
_cell.angle_alpha   90.00
_cell.angle_beta   90.00
_cell.angle_gamma   90.00
#
_symmetry.space_group_name_H-M   'P 1'
#
loop_
_entity.id
_entity.type
_entity.pdbx_description
1 polymer ?
#
loop_
_entity_poly.entity_id
_entity_poly.type
_entity_poly.pdbx_seq_one_letter_code
_entity_poly.pdbx_strand_id
1 'polypeptide(L)'
;MTTRDTTPTPSAPRCGTPVPGGRCTAPADGPAAAAAVPTREPFDRHQWERAVITSSLHHNPRHVALLLAHFADDAGYLPPGGPQHVDSLTASTGLTSRLVRQSLTHLEAYGFVSRPPIHGWDPRKGVRPLTLTTPPARVALSTPPARVALSMPPARPGSAAAEGAARTEPAHPGETR
;
A
#
# COMPACT_ATOMS: atom_id res chain seq x y z
N MET A 1 -27.75 -6.04 -36.99
CA MET A 1 -28.19 -7.13 -36.10
C MET A 1 -27.37 -8.36 -36.44
N THR A 2 -26.31 -8.63 -35.66
CA THR A 2 -25.52 -9.85 -35.85
C THR A 2 -25.00 -10.28 -34.48
N THR A 3 -25.69 -11.24 -33.87
CA THR A 3 -25.30 -11.92 -32.65
C THR A 3 -24.22 -12.96 -32.97
N ARG A 4 -23.10 -12.93 -32.25
CA ARG A 4 -22.17 -14.06 -32.18
C ARG A 4 -22.00 -14.45 -30.72
N ASP A 5 -22.66 -15.55 -30.41
CA ASP A 5 -22.56 -16.31 -29.18
C ASP A 5 -21.36 -17.26 -29.31
N THR A 6 -20.37 -17.13 -28.43
CA THR A 6 -19.25 -18.08 -28.33
C THR A 6 -19.09 -18.45 -26.86
N THR A 7 -19.61 -19.62 -26.51
CA THR A 7 -19.43 -20.26 -25.21
C THR A 7 -18.08 -21.00 -25.18
N PRO A 8 -17.18 -20.74 -24.21
CA PRO A 8 -15.97 -21.55 -24.03
C PRO A 8 -16.23 -22.79 -23.15
N THR A 9 -15.93 -23.96 -23.71
CA THR A 9 -15.91 -25.27 -23.03
C THR A 9 -14.77 -25.35 -22.01
N PRO A 10 -15.02 -25.76 -20.75
CA PRO A 10 -13.94 -26.04 -19.80
C PRO A 10 -13.26 -27.37 -20.14
N SER A 11 -11.97 -27.28 -20.49
CA SER A 11 -11.07 -28.41 -20.70
C SER A 11 -10.66 -28.99 -19.33
N ALA A 12 -11.08 -30.22 -19.04
CA ALA A 12 -10.71 -30.93 -17.82
C ALA A 12 -9.21 -31.26 -17.79
N PRO A 13 -8.55 -31.24 -16.61
CA PRO A 13 -7.17 -31.66 -16.47
C PRO A 13 -7.06 -33.18 -16.73
N ARG A 14 -6.36 -33.55 -17.80
CA ARG A 14 -6.00 -34.94 -18.10
C ARG A 14 -4.91 -35.38 -17.11
N CYS A 15 -5.23 -36.31 -16.22
CA CYS A 15 -4.22 -37.10 -15.52
C CYS A 15 -3.36 -37.84 -16.54
N GLY A 16 -2.05 -37.63 -16.48
CA GLY A 16 -1.06 -38.33 -17.28
C GLY A 16 -1.00 -39.83 -16.93
N THR A 17 -0.87 -40.62 -17.99
CA THR A 17 -0.27 -41.97 -18.11
C THR A 17 -0.22 -42.91 -16.89
N PRO A 18 -0.89 -44.08 -16.96
CA PRO A 18 -0.80 -45.11 -15.93
C PRO A 18 0.56 -45.82 -15.96
N VAL A 19 1.27 -45.82 -14.83
CA VAL A 19 2.44 -46.67 -14.57
C VAL A 19 1.96 -48.02 -14.04
N PRO A 20 2.26 -49.15 -14.70
CA PRO A 20 1.90 -50.47 -14.21
C PRO A 20 2.78 -50.85 -13.02
N GLY A 21 2.18 -50.94 -11.82
CA GLY A 21 2.82 -51.47 -10.61
C GLY A 21 2.94 -50.50 -9.43
N GLY A 22 2.62 -49.21 -9.61
CA GLY A 22 2.57 -48.25 -8.50
C GLY A 22 1.20 -48.26 -7.84
N ARG A 23 1.08 -48.75 -6.60
CA ARG A 23 -0.12 -48.54 -5.79
C ARG A 23 -0.28 -47.03 -5.58
N CYS A 24 -1.27 -46.42 -6.22
CA CYS A 24 -1.71 -45.07 -5.87
C CYS A 24 -2.27 -45.12 -4.44
N THR A 25 -1.47 -44.77 -3.45
CA THR A 25 -1.98 -44.40 -2.13
C THR A 25 -2.79 -43.12 -2.30
N ALA A 26 -4.12 -43.27 -2.32
CA ALA A 26 -5.02 -42.15 -2.16
C ALA A 26 -4.61 -41.39 -0.88
N PRO A 27 -4.45 -40.05 -0.93
CA PRO A 27 -4.28 -39.30 0.30
C PRO A 27 -5.52 -39.56 1.15
N ALA A 28 -5.31 -40.05 2.36
CA ALA A 28 -6.38 -40.21 3.33
C ALA A 28 -7.05 -38.85 3.50
N ASP A 29 -8.35 -38.78 3.22
CA ASP A 29 -9.25 -37.71 3.65
C ASP A 29 -9.24 -37.68 5.19
N GLY A 30 -8.19 -37.07 5.74
CA GLY A 30 -8.23 -36.60 7.11
C GLY A 30 -9.37 -35.59 7.21
N PRO A 31 -10.16 -35.60 8.29
CA PRO A 31 -11.22 -34.62 8.47
C PRO A 31 -10.59 -33.25 8.31
N ALA A 32 -10.97 -32.55 7.23
CA ALA A 32 -10.56 -31.19 6.96
C ALA A 32 -10.91 -30.40 8.21
N ALA A 33 -9.89 -30.09 9.02
CA ALA A 33 -10.03 -29.20 10.14
C ALA A 33 -10.66 -27.95 9.55
N ALA A 34 -11.94 -27.72 9.87
CA ALA A 34 -12.63 -26.51 9.49
C ALA A 34 -11.76 -25.38 10.03
N ALA A 35 -10.98 -24.78 9.13
CA ALA A 35 -10.11 -23.68 9.49
C ALA A 35 -11.04 -22.62 10.05
N ALA A 36 -11.00 -22.45 11.37
CA ALA A 36 -11.81 -21.47 12.06
C ALA A 36 -11.59 -20.15 11.33
N VAL A 37 -12.64 -19.65 10.68
CA VAL A 37 -12.57 -18.38 9.96
C VAL A 37 -12.13 -17.37 11.01
N PRO A 38 -10.92 -16.79 10.89
CA PRO A 38 -10.42 -15.88 11.92
C PRO A 38 -11.45 -14.76 12.04
N THR A 39 -12.04 -14.64 13.22
CA THR A 39 -12.99 -13.58 13.54
C THR A 39 -12.23 -12.28 13.32
N ARG A 40 -12.52 -11.61 12.22
CA ARG A 40 -11.82 -10.39 11.83
C ARG A 40 -12.09 -9.36 12.91
N GLU A 41 -11.04 -8.96 13.63
CA GLU A 41 -11.18 -7.94 14.65
C GLU A 41 -11.80 -6.67 14.04
N PRO A 42 -12.73 -6.00 14.75
CA PRO A 42 -13.28 -4.73 14.32
C PRO A 42 -12.17 -3.74 13.98
N PHE A 43 -12.39 -2.91 12.97
CA PHE A 43 -11.41 -1.89 12.59
C PHE A 43 -11.39 -0.77 13.64
N ASP A 44 -10.33 -0.72 14.44
CA ASP A 44 -10.09 0.39 15.35
C ASP A 44 -9.42 1.55 14.58
N ARG A 45 -10.26 2.53 14.21
CA ARG A 45 -9.82 3.74 13.51
C ARG A 45 -8.73 4.51 14.26
N HIS A 46 -8.84 4.66 15.58
CA HIS A 46 -7.87 5.42 16.36
C HIS A 46 -6.52 4.71 16.42
N GLN A 47 -6.53 3.39 16.57
CA GLN A 47 -5.31 2.59 16.52
C GLN A 47 -4.65 2.71 15.14
N TRP A 48 -5.43 2.65 14.07
CA TRP A 48 -4.93 2.78 12.70
C TRP A 48 -4.35 4.17 12.42
N GLU A 49 -5.05 5.25 12.80
CA GLU A 49 -4.56 6.62 12.67
C GLU A 49 -3.26 6.82 13.45
N ARG A 50 -3.17 6.30 14.68
CA ARG A 50 -1.94 6.33 15.47
C ARG A 50 -0.80 5.56 14.79
N ALA A 51 -1.07 4.41 14.18
CA ALA A 51 -0.08 3.66 13.42
C ALA A 51 0.43 4.45 12.21
N VAL A 52 -0.45 5.17 11.51
CA VAL A 52 -0.10 6.03 10.37
C VAL A 52 0.75 7.23 10.82
N ILE A 53 0.38 7.90 11.91
CA ILE A 53 1.11 9.06 12.45
C ILE A 53 2.51 8.65 12.92
N THR A 54 2.63 7.51 13.60
CA THR A 54 3.91 7.00 14.12
C THR A 54 4.79 6.34 13.05
N SER A 55 4.27 6.13 11.85
CA SER A 55 5.02 5.56 10.73
C SER A 55 6.00 6.55 10.10
N SER A 56 6.98 6.00 9.36
CA SER A 56 7.93 6.76 8.53
C SER A 56 7.36 7.22 7.18
N LEU A 57 6.04 7.22 7.00
CA LEU A 57 5.42 7.71 5.77
C LEU A 57 5.75 9.19 5.53
N HIS A 58 5.97 9.57 4.28
CA HIS A 58 6.06 10.98 3.88
C HIS A 58 4.73 11.70 4.08
N HIS A 59 4.76 13.04 4.06
CA HIS A 59 3.59 13.86 4.35
C HIS A 59 2.37 13.56 3.45
N ASN A 60 2.57 13.43 2.13
CA ASN A 60 1.49 13.14 1.17
C ASN A 60 0.77 11.81 1.44
N PRO A 61 1.45 10.64 1.50
CA PRO A 61 0.78 9.39 1.83
C PRO A 61 0.17 9.39 3.22
N ARG A 62 0.79 10.07 4.21
CA ARG A 62 0.19 10.24 5.55
C ARG A 62 -1.13 11.01 5.48
N HIS A 63 -1.17 12.12 4.75
CA HIS A 63 -2.38 12.92 4.59
C HIS A 63 -3.50 12.12 3.90
N VAL A 64 -3.18 11.43 2.79
CA VAL A 64 -4.13 10.55 2.08
C VAL A 64 -4.63 9.43 3.01
N ALA A 65 -3.76 8.83 3.80
CA ALA A 65 -4.13 7.78 4.75
C ALA A 65 -5.14 8.27 5.80
N LEU A 66 -4.88 9.42 6.44
CA LEU A 66 -5.80 10.00 7.42
C LEU A 66 -7.15 10.36 6.80
N LEU A 67 -7.16 10.85 5.55
CA LEU A 67 -8.40 11.08 4.84
C LEU A 67 -9.17 9.77 4.58
N LEU A 68 -8.48 8.70 4.15
CA LEU A 68 -9.14 7.40 3.94
C LEU A 68 -9.74 6.84 5.24
N ALA A 69 -9.04 6.98 6.37
CA ALA A 69 -9.55 6.57 7.68
C ALA A 69 -10.82 7.31 8.09
N HIS A 70 -10.95 8.58 7.70
CA HIS A 70 -12.16 9.35 7.96
C HIS A 70 -13.42 8.77 7.31
N PHE A 71 -13.26 8.12 6.16
CA PHE A 71 -14.37 7.60 5.36
C PHE A 71 -14.53 6.07 5.43
N ALA A 72 -13.69 5.40 6.19
CA ALA A 72 -13.82 3.97 6.41
C ALA A 72 -14.96 3.67 7.39
N ASP A 73 -15.66 2.56 7.16
CA ASP A 73 -16.63 2.03 8.10
C ASP A 73 -15.96 1.31 9.29
N ASP A 74 -16.78 0.78 10.21
CA ASP A 74 -16.32 0.03 11.39
C ASP A 74 -15.58 -1.28 11.04
N ALA A 75 -15.64 -1.71 9.78
CA ALA A 75 -14.93 -2.87 9.26
C ALA A 75 -13.70 -2.48 8.42
N GLY A 76 -13.39 -1.18 8.32
CA GLY A 76 -12.25 -0.65 7.56
C GLY A 76 -12.47 -0.68 6.04
N TYR A 77 -13.70 -0.87 5.58
CA TYR A 77 -14.06 -0.81 4.18
C TYR A 77 -14.42 0.61 3.77
N LEU A 78 -14.03 0.96 2.54
CA LEU A 78 -14.47 2.19 1.91
C LEU A 78 -15.71 1.91 1.04
N PRO A 79 -16.72 2.79 1.08
CA PRO A 79 -17.94 2.60 0.32
C PRO A 79 -17.65 2.66 -1.19
N PRO A 80 -18.34 1.84 -2.01
CA PRO A 80 -18.23 1.91 -3.46
C PRO A 80 -18.68 3.28 -3.97
N GLY A 81 -17.91 3.87 -4.90
CA GLY A 81 -18.16 5.23 -5.39
C GLY A 81 -17.66 6.34 -4.46
N GLY A 82 -17.08 5.98 -3.30
CA GLY A 82 -16.58 6.92 -2.32
C GLY A 82 -15.15 7.42 -2.59
N PRO A 83 -14.43 7.84 -1.53
CA PRO A 83 -13.09 8.44 -1.62
C PRO A 83 -11.98 7.45 -1.95
N GLN A 84 -12.32 6.27 -2.46
CA GLN A 84 -11.38 5.34 -3.09
C GLN A 84 -11.00 5.76 -4.52
N HIS A 85 -11.82 6.61 -5.15
CA HIS A 85 -11.56 7.16 -6.47
C HIS A 85 -10.45 8.22 -6.42
N VAL A 86 -9.52 8.13 -7.36
CA VAL A 86 -8.39 9.08 -7.45
C VAL A 86 -8.90 10.52 -7.60
N ASP A 87 -9.95 10.74 -8.39
CA ASP A 87 -10.48 12.08 -8.63
C ASP A 87 -11.14 12.67 -7.37
N SER A 88 -11.87 11.85 -6.61
CA SER A 88 -12.46 12.26 -5.32
C SER A 88 -11.37 12.59 -4.28
N LEU A 89 -10.29 11.81 -4.25
CA LEU A 89 -9.14 12.09 -3.39
C LEU A 89 -8.39 13.35 -3.82
N THR A 90 -8.21 13.55 -5.12
CA THR A 90 -7.63 14.78 -5.68
C THR A 90 -8.45 15.99 -5.25
N ALA A 91 -9.77 15.93 -5.38
CA ALA A 91 -10.66 17.01 -4.96
C ALA A 91 -10.60 17.28 -3.44
N SER A 92 -10.51 16.22 -2.63
CA SER A 92 -10.53 16.33 -1.16
C SER A 92 -9.17 16.74 -0.56
N THR A 93 -8.06 16.37 -1.19
CA THR A 93 -6.70 16.63 -0.68
C THR A 93 -6.02 17.83 -1.35
N GLY A 94 -6.52 18.28 -2.51
CA GLY A 94 -5.84 19.25 -3.36
C GLY A 94 -4.57 18.74 -4.05
N LEU A 95 -4.23 17.46 -3.89
CA LEU A 95 -3.07 16.85 -4.53
C LEU A 95 -3.36 16.53 -5.99
N THR A 96 -2.33 16.55 -6.84
CA THR A 96 -2.49 16.08 -8.23
C THR A 96 -2.80 14.58 -8.27
N SER A 97 -3.55 14.14 -9.27
CA SER A 97 -3.90 12.71 -9.43
C SER A 97 -2.67 11.80 -9.51
N ARG A 98 -1.52 12.31 -9.98
CA ARG A 98 -0.23 11.59 -9.95
C ARG A 98 0.25 11.35 -8.52
N LEU A 99 0.25 12.37 -7.67
CA LEU A 99 0.67 12.26 -6.26
C LEU A 99 -0.28 11.39 -5.44
N VAL A 100 -1.59 11.46 -5.71
CA VAL A 100 -2.58 10.56 -5.08
C VAL A 100 -2.27 9.11 -5.42
N ARG A 101 -2.07 8.78 -6.71
CA ARG A 101 -1.73 7.41 -7.13
C ARG A 101 -0.45 6.92 -6.48
N GLN A 102 0.60 7.73 -6.50
CA GLN A 102 1.88 7.39 -5.84
C GLN A 102 1.71 7.17 -4.34
N SER A 103 0.93 8.03 -3.68
CA SER A 103 0.64 7.93 -2.25
C SER A 103 -0.09 6.61 -1.93
N LEU A 104 -1.09 6.24 -2.73
CA LEU A 104 -1.79 4.98 -2.57
C LEU A 104 -0.89 3.76 -2.78
N THR A 105 0.02 3.82 -3.77
CA THR A 105 1.02 2.77 -3.98
C THR A 105 1.97 2.64 -2.79
N HIS A 106 2.39 3.76 -2.18
CA HIS A 106 3.21 3.72 -0.97
C HIS A 106 2.44 3.13 0.21
N LEU A 107 1.18 3.50 0.41
CA LEU A 107 0.36 2.92 1.48
C LEU A 107 0.18 1.41 1.34
N GLU A 108 0.02 0.93 0.10
CA GLU A 108 -0.08 -0.50 -0.21
C GLU A 108 1.25 -1.22 0.09
N ALA A 109 2.37 -0.64 -0.34
CA ALA A 109 3.71 -1.18 -0.04
C ALA A 109 4.03 -1.23 1.47
N TYR A 110 3.48 -0.30 2.27
CA TYR A 110 3.64 -0.28 3.72
C TYR A 110 2.60 -1.14 4.47
N GLY A 111 1.65 -1.74 3.76
CA GLY A 111 0.61 -2.60 4.33
C GLY A 111 -0.50 -1.86 5.09
N PHE A 112 -0.68 -0.56 4.84
CA PHE A 112 -1.80 0.22 5.41
C PHE A 112 -3.10 0.04 4.62
N VAL A 113 -2.99 -0.32 3.35
CA VAL A 113 -4.13 -0.58 2.48
C VAL A 113 -3.91 -1.86 1.69
N SER A 114 -4.98 -2.59 1.45
CA SER A 114 -4.97 -3.78 0.58
C SER A 114 -5.96 -3.59 -0.56
N ARG A 115 -5.56 -4.06 -1.75
CA ARG A 115 -6.40 -4.11 -2.94
C ARG A 115 -6.57 -5.56 -3.37
N PRO A 116 -7.78 -6.03 -3.67
CA PRO A 116 -7.99 -7.37 -4.24
C PRO A 116 -7.20 -7.53 -5.54
N PRO A 117 -6.57 -8.67 -5.84
CA PRO A 117 -5.72 -8.85 -7.02
C PRO A 117 -6.41 -8.42 -8.32
N ILE A 118 -5.63 -7.88 -9.27
CA ILE A 118 -6.14 -7.43 -10.57
C ILE A 118 -6.70 -8.62 -11.36
N HIS A 119 -6.02 -9.76 -11.27
CA HIS A 119 -6.42 -10.99 -11.94
C HIS A 119 -7.69 -11.53 -11.28
N GLY A 120 -8.80 -11.46 -12.02
CA GLY A 120 -10.12 -11.88 -11.54
C GLY A 120 -11.05 -10.74 -11.12
N TRP A 121 -10.57 -9.49 -11.08
CA TRP A 121 -11.46 -8.34 -10.90
C TRP A 121 -12.15 -7.99 -12.22
N ASP A 122 -13.48 -8.06 -12.24
CA ASP A 122 -14.27 -7.61 -13.37
C ASP A 122 -14.45 -6.08 -13.30
N PRO A 123 -13.88 -5.29 -14.23
CA PRO A 123 -14.02 -3.84 -14.22
C PRO A 123 -15.48 -3.38 -14.40
N ARG A 124 -16.37 -4.24 -14.93
CA ARG A 124 -17.81 -3.93 -15.03
C ARG A 124 -18.50 -3.93 -13.68
N LYS A 125 -17.93 -4.58 -12.66
CA LYS A 125 -18.41 -4.55 -11.28
C LYS A 125 -18.04 -3.27 -10.53
N GLY A 126 -17.35 -2.34 -11.21
CA GLY A 126 -16.98 -1.04 -10.67
C GLY A 126 -15.53 -0.97 -10.19
N VAL A 127 -15.27 0.05 -9.38
CA VAL A 127 -13.92 0.32 -8.87
C VAL A 127 -13.51 -0.72 -7.83
N ARG A 128 -12.26 -1.18 -7.95
CA ARG A 128 -11.65 -2.14 -7.02
C ARG A 128 -11.78 -1.59 -5.60
N PRO A 129 -12.43 -2.31 -4.68
CA PRO A 129 -12.58 -1.85 -3.31
C PRO A 129 -11.20 -1.76 -2.68
N LEU A 130 -11.07 -0.78 -1.81
CA LEU A 130 -9.87 -0.57 -1.01
C LEU A 130 -10.25 -0.88 0.43
N THR A 131 -9.43 -1.69 1.09
CA THR A 131 -9.64 -2.05 2.50
C THR A 131 -8.48 -1.56 3.32
N LEU A 132 -8.78 -0.88 4.42
CA LEU A 132 -7.76 -0.46 5.38
C LEU A 132 -7.30 -1.69 6.15
N THR A 133 -5.99 -1.87 6.20
CA THR A 133 -5.36 -2.95 6.95
C THR A 133 -4.53 -2.33 8.05
N THR A 134 -4.69 -2.82 9.27
CA THR A 134 -3.74 -2.51 10.33
C THR A 134 -2.45 -3.24 9.96
N PRO A 135 -1.34 -2.53 9.73
CA PRO A 135 -0.08 -3.20 9.48
C PRO A 135 0.20 -4.10 10.69
N PRO A 136 0.68 -5.33 10.50
CA PRO A 136 1.07 -6.19 11.61
C PRO A 136 2.01 -5.35 12.48
N ALA A 137 1.66 -5.20 13.76
CA ALA A 137 2.40 -4.41 14.73
C ALA A 137 3.87 -4.71 14.46
N ARG A 138 4.60 -3.75 13.87
CA ARG A 138 5.92 -4.04 13.32
C ARG A 138 6.66 -4.72 14.44
N VAL A 139 7.02 -5.99 14.23
CA VAL A 139 7.97 -6.72 15.06
C VAL A 139 9.06 -5.71 15.27
N ALA A 140 9.12 -5.21 16.52
CA ALA A 140 9.87 -4.02 16.88
C ALA A 140 11.18 -4.12 16.12
N LEU A 141 11.43 -3.17 15.22
CA LEU A 141 12.66 -3.12 14.43
C LEU A 141 13.76 -3.51 15.39
N SER A 142 14.28 -4.73 15.23
CA SER A 142 15.26 -5.29 16.15
C SER A 142 16.26 -4.20 16.36
N THR A 143 16.43 -3.87 17.64
CA THR A 143 17.46 -2.99 18.18
C THR A 143 18.55 -2.81 17.14
N PRO A 144 18.78 -1.60 16.61
CA PRO A 144 19.82 -1.39 15.60
C PRO A 144 21.08 -2.11 16.12
N PRO A 145 21.72 -2.98 15.32
CA PRO A 145 22.89 -3.72 15.79
C PRO A 145 23.81 -2.68 16.40
N ALA A 146 24.10 -2.87 17.70
CA ALA A 146 24.84 -1.93 18.52
C ALA A 146 25.88 -1.27 17.64
N ARG A 147 25.74 0.05 17.41
CA ARG A 147 26.65 0.80 16.54
C ARG A 147 28.04 0.32 16.90
N VAL A 148 28.66 -0.47 16.01
CA VAL A 148 30.09 -0.70 16.08
C VAL A 148 30.63 0.71 16.00
N ALA A 149 31.19 1.17 17.10
CA ALA A 149 31.82 2.47 17.21
C ALA A 149 32.90 2.48 16.12
N LEU A 150 32.53 2.93 14.93
CA LEU A 150 33.46 3.29 13.88
C LEU A 150 34.28 4.39 14.49
N SER A 151 35.45 3.98 14.98
CA SER A 151 36.51 4.79 15.52
C SER A 151 36.61 6.04 14.66
N MET A 152 36.10 7.16 15.18
CA MET A 152 36.22 8.46 14.54
C MET A 152 37.72 8.73 14.42
N PRO A 153 38.26 8.92 13.21
CA PRO A 153 39.61 9.43 13.09
C PRO A 153 39.66 10.82 13.73
N PRO A 154 40.73 11.14 14.48
CA PRO A 154 40.85 12.43 15.14
C PRO A 154 40.76 13.56 14.12
N ALA A 155 40.00 14.60 14.49
CA ALA A 155 39.80 15.80 13.71
C ALA A 155 41.13 16.38 13.22
N ARG A 156 41.26 16.58 11.91
CA ARG A 156 42.33 17.37 11.31
C ARG A 156 42.10 18.84 11.68
N PRO A 157 43.00 19.50 12.44
CA PRO A 157 42.94 20.95 12.58
C PRO A 157 43.53 21.58 11.32
N GLY A 158 42.82 22.57 10.78
CA GLY A 158 43.40 23.55 9.87
C GLY A 158 42.90 23.46 8.43
N SER A 159 41.98 24.36 8.08
CA SER A 159 42.26 25.29 6.99
C SER A 159 41.33 26.49 7.12
N ALA A 160 41.89 27.56 7.66
CA ALA A 160 41.34 28.90 7.54
C ALA A 160 41.52 29.40 6.09
N ALA A 161 40.72 30.41 5.75
CA ALA A 161 40.79 31.24 4.54
C ALA A 161 40.02 30.74 3.31
N ALA A 162 38.81 31.27 3.16
CA ALA A 162 38.42 31.98 1.94
C ALA A 162 37.16 32.80 2.25
N GLU A 163 37.41 33.96 2.84
CA GLU A 163 36.54 35.13 2.78
C GLU A 163 36.39 35.52 1.30
N GLY A 164 35.16 35.52 0.78
CA GLY A 164 34.92 35.65 -0.66
C GLY A 164 33.49 36.06 -0.97
N ALA A 165 33.29 37.38 -0.90
CA ALA A 165 32.24 38.19 -1.50
C ALA A 165 31.28 37.52 -2.51
N ALA A 166 29.98 37.74 -2.34
CA ALA A 166 29.20 38.60 -3.24
C ALA A 166 27.71 38.51 -2.87
N ARG A 167 27.24 39.56 -2.20
CA ARG A 167 25.83 39.87 -2.03
C ARG A 167 25.39 40.56 -3.33
N THR A 168 24.57 39.90 -4.13
CA THR A 168 23.89 40.54 -5.25
C THR A 168 22.39 40.35 -5.07
N GLU A 169 21.78 41.42 -4.57
CA GLU A 169 20.35 41.66 -4.49
C GLU A 169 19.88 42.20 -5.85
N PRO A 170 18.97 41.53 -6.57
CA PRO A 170 18.25 42.17 -7.66
C PRO A 170 16.93 42.75 -7.14
N ALA A 171 16.87 44.07 -7.11
CA ALA A 171 15.64 44.83 -7.08
C ALA A 171 14.86 44.60 -8.39
N HIS A 172 13.57 44.26 -8.30
CA HIS A 172 12.68 44.35 -9.44
C HIS A 172 11.36 45.03 -9.05
N PRO A 173 11.22 46.34 -9.29
CA PRO A 173 9.92 46.98 -9.42
C PRO A 173 9.44 46.80 -10.87
N GLY A 174 8.21 46.34 -11.01
CA GLY A 174 7.57 46.09 -12.31
C GLY A 174 6.07 46.18 -12.18
N GLU A 175 5.61 47.32 -11.67
CA GLU A 175 4.21 47.75 -11.72
C GLU A 175 3.86 48.09 -13.17
N THR A 176 2.93 47.33 -13.77
CA THR A 176 2.27 47.75 -15.01
C THR A 176 0.78 47.41 -14.92
N ARG A 177 0.03 48.52 -14.89
CA ARG A 177 -1.37 48.81 -15.17
C ARG A 177 -2.27 47.70 -15.74
#